data_AF-A0A2T5JQ24-F1
#
_entry.id   AF-A0A2T5JQ24-F1
#
_cell.length_a   1.000
_cell.length_b   1.000
_cell.length_c   1.000
_cell.angle_alpha   90.00
_cell.angle_beta   90.00
_cell.angle_gamma   90.00
#
_symmetry.space_group_name_H-M   'P 1'
#
loop_
_entity.id
_entity.type
_entity.pdbx_description
1 polymer ?
#
loop_
_entity_poly.entity_id
_entity_poly.type
_entity_poly.pdbx_seq_one_letter_code
_entity_poly.pdbx_strand_id
1 'polypeptide(L)'
;MTELRMRTLELANGHRTGIRLDPATWQAVEWIAGQQKRKWPEWVREQLEKHPNADNRTAVIRAAAMDTMLLETTLAERSTTLDSIAEGHPLLRYSAMMNDEEFAESMRAGIIDGSEEMGGFTLHAGKDEFGQYCLWFENHLKGWPNLVIPMPEEEKK
;
A
#
# COMPACT_ATOMS: atom_id res chain seq x y z
N MET A 1 -17.66 -30.41 3.28
CA MET A 1 -16.23 -30.65 2.95
C MET A 1 -15.86 -29.67 1.85
N THR A 2 -14.90 -28.79 2.09
CA THR A 2 -14.47 -27.81 1.09
C THR A 2 -13.60 -28.49 0.03
N GLU A 3 -13.99 -28.43 -1.24
CA GLU A 3 -13.28 -29.07 -2.34
C GLU A 3 -11.95 -28.36 -2.62
N LEU A 4 -10.82 -29.07 -2.51
CA LEU A 4 -9.50 -28.50 -2.79
C LEU A 4 -9.23 -28.48 -4.29
N ARG A 5 -8.85 -27.32 -4.83
CA ARG A 5 -8.40 -27.16 -6.21
C ARG A 5 -6.88 -27.18 -6.29
N MET A 6 -6.34 -28.03 -7.15
CA MET A 6 -4.92 -28.04 -7.47
C MET A 6 -4.62 -27.10 -8.64
N ARG A 7 -3.60 -26.27 -8.51
CA ARG A 7 -2.98 -25.58 -9.66
C ARG A 7 -1.48 -25.81 -9.67
N THR A 8 -0.92 -25.91 -10.86
CA THR A 8 0.51 -26.16 -11.06
C THR A 8 1.24 -24.86 -11.30
N LEU A 9 2.37 -24.68 -10.62
CA LEU A 9 3.27 -23.55 -10.77
C LEU A 9 4.66 -24.05 -11.18
N GLU A 10 5.31 -23.33 -12.08
CA GLU A 10 6.74 -23.51 -12.37
C GLU A 10 7.56 -22.53 -11.52
N LEU A 11 8.46 -23.10 -10.72
CA LEU A 11 9.41 -22.36 -9.87
C LEU A 11 10.61 -21.89 -10.70
N ALA A 12 11.37 -20.91 -10.19
CA ALA A 12 12.53 -20.35 -10.89
C ALA A 12 13.62 -21.37 -11.23
N ASN A 13 13.67 -22.49 -10.51
CA ASN A 13 14.60 -23.61 -10.77
C ASN A 13 14.08 -24.60 -11.84
N GLY A 14 13.00 -24.26 -12.56
CA GLY A 14 12.36 -25.12 -13.57
C GLY A 14 11.52 -26.27 -12.98
N HIS A 15 11.45 -26.41 -11.65
CA HIS A 15 10.67 -27.46 -11.00
C HIS A 15 9.18 -27.08 -10.98
N ARG A 16 8.31 -28.02 -11.39
CA ARG A 16 6.86 -27.85 -11.31
C ARG A 16 6.34 -28.31 -9.96
N THR A 17 5.60 -27.45 -9.26
CA THR A 17 4.99 -27.77 -7.97
C THR A 17 3.47 -27.65 -8.08
N GLY A 18 2.75 -28.66 -7.58
CA GLY A 18 1.30 -28.61 -7.45
C GLY A 18 0.92 -28.02 -6.10
N ILE A 19 0.08 -26.98 -6.09
CA ILE A 19 -0.42 -26.35 -4.87
C ILE A 19 -1.92 -26.64 -4.76
N ARG A 20 -2.35 -27.19 -3.62
CA ARG A 20 -3.75 -27.55 -3.35
C ARG A 20 -4.35 -26.57 -2.35
N LEU A 21 -5.24 -25.69 -2.80
CA LEU A 21 -5.94 -24.73 -1.95
C LEU A 21 -7.45 -24.85 -2.14
N ASP A 22 -8.21 -24.47 -1.12
CA ASP A 22 -9.66 -24.32 -1.27
C ASP A 22 -10.00 -23.14 -2.19
N PRO A 23 -11.24 -23.06 -2.72
CA PRO A 23 -11.61 -22.06 -3.72
C PRO A 23 -11.53 -20.63 -3.18
N ALA A 24 -11.83 -20.42 -1.89
CA ALA A 24 -11.77 -19.09 -1.27
C ALA A 24 -10.32 -18.60 -1.17
N THR A 25 -9.39 -19.47 -0.77
CA THR A 25 -7.97 -19.10 -0.75
C THR A 25 -7.44 -18.83 -2.16
N TRP A 26 -7.91 -19.55 -3.20
CA TRP A 26 -7.53 -19.22 -4.58
C TRP A 26 -8.05 -17.86 -5.04
N GLN A 27 -9.30 -17.53 -4.71
CA GLN A 27 -9.86 -16.21 -5.01
C GLN A 27 -9.10 -15.09 -4.30
N ALA A 28 -8.71 -15.28 -3.04
CA ALA A 28 -7.89 -14.33 -2.30
C ALA A 28 -6.53 -14.11 -3.00
N VAL A 29 -5.85 -15.17 -3.41
CA VAL A 29 -4.57 -15.07 -4.13
C VAL A 29 -4.71 -14.32 -5.45
N GLU A 30 -5.77 -14.60 -6.23
CA GLU A 30 -6.04 -13.89 -7.49
C GLU A 30 -6.34 -12.40 -7.25
N TRP A 31 -7.13 -12.10 -6.22
CA TRP A 31 -7.45 -10.72 -5.85
C TRP A 31 -6.21 -9.94 -5.42
N ILE A 32 -5.39 -10.50 -4.51
CA ILE A 32 -4.14 -9.87 -4.05
C ILE A 32 -3.19 -9.62 -5.24
N ALA A 33 -3.02 -10.62 -6.11
CA ALA A 33 -2.17 -10.46 -7.29
C ALA A 33 -2.69 -9.35 -8.22
N GLY A 34 -4.01 -9.26 -8.40
CA GLY A 34 -4.68 -8.20 -9.13
C GLY A 34 -4.42 -6.80 -8.56
N GLN A 35 -4.54 -6.62 -7.24
CA GLN A 35 -4.24 -5.35 -6.56
C GLN A 35 -2.80 -4.89 -6.82
N GLN A 36 -1.87 -5.85 -6.90
CA GLN A 36 -0.44 -5.58 -7.07
C GLN A 36 0.00 -5.62 -8.54
N LYS A 37 -0.94 -5.47 -9.48
CA LYS A 37 -0.72 -5.43 -10.94
C LYS A 37 0.13 -6.61 -11.47
N ARG A 38 -0.04 -7.79 -10.88
CA ARG A 38 0.77 -8.99 -11.19
C ARG A 38 -0.07 -10.24 -11.36
N LYS A 39 0.51 -11.29 -11.96
CA LYS A 39 -0.20 -12.56 -12.12
C LYS A 39 -0.06 -13.42 -10.86
N TRP A 40 -1.09 -14.20 -10.53
CA TRP A 40 -1.04 -15.11 -9.38
C TRP A 40 0.20 -16.03 -9.34
N PRO A 41 0.75 -16.56 -10.46
CA PRO A 41 1.94 -17.41 -10.41
C PRO A 41 3.18 -16.67 -9.91
N GLU A 42 3.30 -15.38 -10.23
CA GLU A 42 4.42 -14.53 -9.82
C GLU A 42 4.34 -14.25 -8.32
N TRP A 43 3.15 -13.88 -7.85
CA TRP A 43 2.89 -13.67 -6.42
C TRP A 43 3.21 -14.92 -5.60
N VAL A 44 2.66 -16.08 -5.99
CA VAL A 44 2.87 -17.35 -5.28
C VAL A 44 4.35 -17.75 -5.30
N ARG A 45 5.05 -17.56 -6.42
CA ARG A 45 6.49 -17.87 -6.51
C ARG A 45 7.29 -17.04 -5.53
N GLU A 46 7.04 -15.73 -5.45
CA GLU A 46 7.73 -14.84 -4.51
C GLU A 46 7.51 -15.30 -3.05
N GLN A 47 6.29 -15.69 -2.68
CA GLN A 47 6.02 -16.18 -1.32
C GLN A 47 6.77 -17.49 -1.03
N LEU A 48 6.91 -18.39 -2.01
CA LEU A 48 7.68 -19.63 -1.83
C LEU A 48 9.19 -19.37 -1.80
N GLU A 49 9.68 -18.39 -2.54
CA GLU A 49 11.10 -17.99 -2.52
C GLU A 49 11.53 -17.38 -1.19
N LYS A 50 10.62 -16.71 -0.47
CA LYS A 50 10.83 -16.26 0.92
C LYS A 50 10.95 -17.41 1.91
N HIS A 51 10.44 -18.60 1.55
CA HIS A 51 10.40 -19.78 2.41
C HIS A 51 10.92 -21.04 1.68
N PRO A 52 12.21 -21.06 1.26
CA PRO A 52 12.75 -22.11 0.39
C PRO A 52 12.75 -23.50 1.05
N ASN A 53 12.83 -23.55 2.38
CA ASN A 53 12.87 -24.78 3.18
C ASN A 53 11.51 -25.15 3.80
N ALA A 54 10.40 -24.58 3.31
CA ALA A 54 9.09 -24.91 3.86
C ALA A 54 8.63 -26.31 3.46
N ASP A 55 8.46 -27.18 4.45
CA ASP A 55 7.91 -28.54 4.28
C ASP A 55 6.45 -28.51 3.76
N ASN A 56 5.70 -27.46 4.10
CA ASN A 56 4.31 -27.29 3.70
C ASN A 56 4.07 -25.98 2.94
N ARG A 57 4.38 -26.02 1.64
CA ARG A 57 4.18 -24.90 0.70
C ARG A 57 2.73 -24.39 0.67
N THR A 58 1.75 -25.29 0.80
CA THR A 58 0.33 -24.91 0.85
C THR A 58 0.01 -24.06 2.07
N ALA A 59 0.57 -24.40 3.23
CA ALA A 59 0.39 -23.63 4.46
C ALA A 59 1.04 -22.24 4.34
N VAL A 60 2.22 -22.14 3.72
CA VAL A 60 2.89 -20.86 3.44
C VAL A 60 2.00 -19.95 2.62
N ILE A 61 1.44 -20.45 1.52
CA ILE A 61 0.56 -19.65 0.66
C ILE A 61 -0.71 -19.21 1.38
N ARG A 62 -1.32 -20.09 2.18
CA ARG A 62 -2.51 -19.73 2.96
C ARG A 62 -2.21 -18.65 3.99
N ALA A 63 -1.12 -18.79 4.75
CA ALA A 63 -0.69 -17.81 5.73
C ALA A 63 -0.39 -16.46 5.07
N ALA A 64 0.42 -16.46 4.01
CA ALA A 64 0.74 -15.24 3.27
C ALA A 64 -0.50 -14.53 2.69
N ALA A 65 -1.48 -15.31 2.18
CA ALA A 65 -2.72 -14.74 1.68
C ALA A 65 -3.56 -14.11 2.80
N MET A 66 -3.66 -14.76 3.96
CA MET A 66 -4.35 -14.21 5.14
C MET A 66 -3.67 -12.94 5.66
N ASP A 67 -2.36 -12.97 5.84
CA ASP A 67 -1.58 -11.82 6.32
C ASP A 67 -1.72 -10.63 5.39
N THR A 68 -1.65 -10.87 4.06
CA THR A 68 -1.82 -9.81 3.08
C THR A 68 -3.24 -9.26 3.08
N MET A 69 -4.27 -10.12 3.13
CA MET A 69 -5.65 -9.64 3.22
C MET A 69 -5.87 -8.79 4.47
N LEU A 70 -5.36 -9.23 5.63
CA LEU A 70 -5.47 -8.46 6.88
C LEU A 70 -4.77 -7.10 6.77
N LEU A 71 -3.59 -7.06 6.14
CA LEU A 71 -2.87 -5.81 5.91
C LEU A 71 -3.70 -4.86 5.03
N GLU A 72 -4.15 -5.34 3.87
CA GLU A 72 -4.93 -4.54 2.91
C GLU A 72 -6.26 -4.03 3.51
N THR A 73 -6.97 -4.88 4.26
CA THR A 73 -8.22 -4.45 4.94
C THR A 73 -7.94 -3.45 6.05
N THR A 74 -6.89 -3.64 6.84
CA THR A 74 -6.53 -2.71 7.92
C THR A 74 -6.06 -1.36 7.37
N LEU A 75 -5.36 -1.34 6.24
CA LEU A 75 -4.94 -0.11 5.56
C LEU A 75 -6.15 0.65 5.01
N ALA A 76 -7.08 -0.05 4.37
CA ALA A 76 -8.34 0.55 3.90
C ALA A 76 -9.16 1.16 5.06
N GLU A 77 -9.28 0.45 6.19
CA GLU A 77 -9.98 0.95 7.39
C GLU A 77 -9.28 2.17 8.02
N ARG A 78 -7.95 2.21 7.99
CA ARG A 78 -7.18 3.36 8.48
C ARG A 78 -7.35 4.60 7.61
N SER A 79 -7.44 4.43 6.30
CA SER A 79 -7.81 5.52 5.37
C SER A 79 -9.16 6.10 5.75
N THR A 80 -10.18 5.24 5.93
CA THR A 80 -11.55 5.68 6.29
C THR A 80 -11.62 6.35 7.67
N THR A 81 -10.86 5.86 8.65
CA THR A 81 -10.81 6.45 10.00
C THR A 81 -10.18 7.84 9.97
N LEU A 82 -9.16 8.05 9.13
CA LEU A 82 -8.48 9.34 9.04
C LEU A 82 -9.27 10.36 8.20
N ASP A 83 -10.03 9.93 7.18
CA ASP A 83 -11.00 10.79 6.49
C ASP A 83 -12.02 11.37 7.49
N SER A 84 -12.51 10.55 8.43
CA SER A 84 -13.39 11.04 9.50
C SER A 84 -12.72 12.00 10.49
N ILE A 85 -11.39 11.88 10.68
CA ILE A 85 -10.60 12.80 11.51
C ILE A 85 -10.38 14.12 10.76
N ALA A 86 -10.15 14.06 9.44
CA ALA A 86 -9.97 15.23 8.57
C ALA A 86 -11.26 16.07 8.46
N GLU A 87 -12.43 15.43 8.41
CA GLU A 87 -13.72 16.10 8.45
C GLU A 87 -14.00 16.80 9.80
N GLY A 88 -13.47 16.26 10.90
CA GLY A 88 -13.71 16.75 12.25
C GLY A 88 -12.72 17.82 12.76
N HIS A 89 -11.50 17.88 12.22
CA HIS A 89 -10.43 18.72 12.77
C HIS A 89 -10.09 19.92 11.86
N PRO A 90 -10.19 21.18 12.33
CA PRO A 90 -9.99 22.38 11.50
C PRO A 90 -8.65 22.43 10.75
N LEU A 91 -7.58 21.90 11.33
CA LEU A 91 -6.25 21.86 10.71
C LEU A 91 -6.13 20.84 9.56
N LEU A 92 -6.99 19.82 9.54
CA LEU A 92 -6.93 18.73 8.57
C LEU A 92 -8.04 18.84 7.51
N ARG A 93 -8.88 19.87 7.60
CA ARG A 93 -10.05 20.07 6.74
C ARG A 93 -9.73 20.14 5.25
N TYR A 94 -8.54 20.60 4.91
CA TYR A 94 -8.07 20.71 3.52
C TYR A 94 -6.95 19.71 3.20
N SER A 95 -6.61 18.85 4.16
CA SER A 95 -5.54 17.89 3.97
C SER A 95 -6.00 16.77 3.06
N ALA A 96 -5.12 16.30 2.17
CA ALA A 96 -5.34 15.13 1.35
C ALA A 96 -4.31 14.06 1.69
N MET A 97 -4.79 12.83 1.85
CA MET A 97 -3.93 11.68 2.03
C MET A 97 -3.47 11.17 0.69
N MET A 98 -2.22 10.75 0.62
CA MET A 98 -1.61 10.24 -0.61
C MET A 98 -0.89 8.94 -0.31
N ASN A 99 -1.04 7.96 -1.19
CA ASN A 99 -0.11 6.83 -1.21
C ASN A 99 1.28 7.28 -1.71
N ASP A 100 2.27 6.39 -1.68
CA ASP A 100 3.65 6.72 -2.08
C ASP A 100 3.76 7.18 -3.55
N GLU A 101 2.95 6.61 -4.45
CA GLU A 101 2.95 6.96 -5.87
C GLU A 101 2.36 8.36 -6.09
N GLU A 102 1.20 8.64 -5.50
CA GLU A 102 0.53 9.95 -5.56
C GLU A 102 1.37 11.07 -4.93
N PHE A 103 2.00 10.77 -3.80
CA PHE A 103 2.87 11.72 -3.10
C PHE A 103 4.09 12.06 -3.94
N ALA A 104 4.74 11.06 -4.53
CA ALA A 104 5.88 11.26 -5.42
C ALA A 104 5.51 12.03 -6.70
N GLU A 105 4.28 11.90 -7.19
CA GLU A 105 3.76 12.72 -8.29
C GLU A 105 3.56 14.17 -7.86
N SER A 106 2.89 14.41 -6.73
CA SER A 106 2.66 15.76 -6.19
C SER A 106 3.98 16.51 -5.93
N MET A 107 4.96 15.83 -5.32
CA MET A 107 6.29 16.39 -5.05
C MET A 107 7.08 16.72 -6.33
N ARG A 108 6.87 15.98 -7.41
CA ARG A 108 7.51 16.25 -8.71
C ARG A 108 6.86 17.41 -9.46
N ALA A 109 5.56 17.59 -9.28
CA ALA A 109 4.80 18.66 -9.92
C ALA A 109 5.00 20.01 -9.19
N GLY A 110 5.26 19.98 -7.88
CA GLY A 110 5.51 21.15 -7.06
C GLY A 110 6.95 21.68 -7.10
N ILE A 111 7.13 22.87 -6.53
CA ILE A 111 8.42 23.50 -6.24
C ILE A 111 8.65 23.43 -4.74
N ILE A 112 9.72 22.74 -4.31
CA ILE A 112 10.06 22.58 -2.89
C ILE A 112 11.03 23.68 -2.47
N ASP A 113 10.61 24.51 -1.52
CA ASP A 113 11.40 25.62 -0.96
C ASP A 113 12.30 25.17 0.19
N GLY A 114 11.90 24.13 0.93
CA GLY A 114 12.65 23.60 2.06
C GLY A 114 12.14 22.26 2.55
N SER A 115 12.98 21.53 3.29
CA SER A 115 12.63 20.24 3.87
C SER A 115 13.35 20.01 5.20
N GLU A 116 12.68 19.38 6.16
CA GLU A 116 13.23 19.07 7.49
C GLU A 116 12.83 17.64 7.92
N GLU A 117 13.79 16.85 8.37
CA GLU A 117 13.57 15.49 8.86
C GLU A 117 13.22 15.50 10.36
N MET A 118 12.09 14.89 10.74
CA MET A 118 11.59 14.87 12.12
C MET A 118 11.55 13.47 12.74
N GLY A 119 12.53 12.62 12.42
CA GLY A 119 12.77 11.32 13.09
C GLY A 119 11.71 10.24 12.84
N GLY A 120 10.73 10.50 11.97
CA GLY A 120 9.67 9.55 11.59
C GLY A 120 8.86 10.00 10.37
N PHE A 121 8.94 11.28 10.03
CA PHE A 121 8.45 11.85 8.77
C PHE A 121 9.39 12.98 8.35
N THR A 122 9.37 13.31 7.07
CA THR A 122 9.99 14.53 6.52
C THR A 122 8.89 15.53 6.20
N LEU A 123 9.08 16.78 6.62
CA LEU A 123 8.22 17.88 6.25
C LEU A 123 8.85 18.64 5.10
N HIS A 124 8.15 18.75 3.97
CA HIS A 124 8.51 19.61 2.86
C HIS A 124 7.55 20.79 2.79
N ALA A 125 8.09 21.98 2.53
CA ALA A 125 7.31 23.19 2.33
C ALA A 125 7.64 23.76 0.94
N GLY A 126 6.63 24.27 0.26
CA GLY A 126 6.79 24.78 -1.09
C GLY A 126 5.47 25.12 -1.75
N LYS A 127 5.43 25.08 -3.08
CA LYS A 127 4.25 25.39 -3.88
C LYS A 127 3.86 24.22 -4.78
N ASP A 128 2.58 23.95 -4.91
CA ASP A 128 2.08 22.94 -5.85
C ASP A 128 2.16 23.40 -7.32
N GLU A 129 1.65 22.58 -8.24
CA GLU A 129 1.62 22.88 -9.68
C GLU A 129 0.78 24.12 -10.04
N PHE A 130 -0.13 24.53 -9.14
CA PHE A 130 -0.99 25.70 -9.29
C PHE A 130 -0.40 26.94 -8.61
N GLY A 131 0.76 26.82 -7.96
CA GLY A 131 1.42 27.90 -7.24
C GLY A 131 0.90 28.16 -5.83
N GLN A 132 0.03 27.29 -5.32
CA GLN A 132 -0.50 27.36 -3.95
C GLN A 132 0.53 26.82 -2.96
N TYR A 133 0.73 27.51 -1.83
CA TYR A 133 1.64 27.01 -0.79
C TYR A 133 1.11 25.73 -0.17
N CYS A 134 1.96 24.71 -0.06
CA CYS A 134 1.62 23.40 0.48
C CYS A 134 2.68 22.93 1.47
N LEU A 135 2.22 22.12 2.42
CA LEU A 135 3.06 21.32 3.31
C LEU A 135 2.87 19.84 2.96
N TRP A 136 3.96 19.16 2.63
CA TRP A 136 3.97 17.72 2.38
C TRP A 136 4.63 16.99 3.54
N PHE A 137 3.95 16.02 4.11
CA PHE A 137 4.46 15.13 5.15
C PHE A 137 4.75 13.77 4.51
N GLU A 138 6.03 13.53 4.24
CA GLU A 138 6.53 12.22 3.80
C GLU A 138 6.66 11.32 5.03
N ASN A 139 5.83 10.30 5.12
CA ASN A 139 5.83 9.36 6.22
C ASN A 139 6.84 8.24 5.96
N HIS A 140 7.78 8.03 6.88
CA HIS A 140 8.78 6.96 6.73
C HIS A 140 8.30 5.63 7.34
N LEU A 141 7.10 5.59 7.91
CA LEU A 141 6.48 4.36 8.43
C LEU A 141 5.89 3.55 7.28
N LYS A 142 6.43 2.35 7.07
CA LYS A 142 5.98 1.45 6.00
C LYS A 142 4.47 1.20 6.04
N GLY A 143 3.80 1.52 4.93
CA GLY A 143 2.36 1.31 4.75
C GLY A 143 1.49 2.38 5.42
N TRP A 144 2.06 3.47 5.91
CA TRP A 144 1.27 4.62 6.32
C TRP A 144 1.21 5.66 5.21
N PRO A 145 0.04 6.29 4.98
CA PRO A 145 -0.11 7.30 3.96
C PRO A 145 0.70 8.56 4.27
N ASN A 146 1.12 9.21 3.20
CA ASN A 146 1.68 10.56 3.23
C ASN A 146 0.53 11.58 3.28
N LEU A 147 0.84 12.81 3.67
CA LEU A 147 -0.16 13.87 3.79
C LEU A 147 0.29 15.11 3.03
N VAL A 148 -0.63 15.75 2.32
CA VAL A 148 -0.46 17.12 1.83
C VAL A 148 -1.47 18.04 2.50
N ILE A 149 -1.02 19.21 2.92
CA ILE A 149 -1.86 20.27 3.47
C ILE A 149 -1.66 21.52 2.61
N PRO A 150 -2.61 21.84 1.71
CA PRO A 150 -2.61 23.11 1.03
C PRO A 150 -2.91 24.21 2.04
N MET A 151 -2.05 25.22 2.07
CA MET A 151 -2.25 26.41 2.88
C MET A 151 -3.24 27.32 2.17
N PRO A 152 -4.29 27.80 2.85
CA PRO A 152 -5.22 28.73 2.25
C PRO A 152 -4.50 30.02 1.90
N GLU A 153 -4.80 30.60 0.72
CA GLU A 153 -4.39 31.97 0.43
C GLU A 153 -5.04 32.88 1.48
N GLU A 154 -4.27 33.76 2.11
CA GLU A 154 -4.85 34.80 2.96
C GLU A 154 -5.80 35.63 2.10
N GLU A 155 -7.11 35.50 2.33
CA GLU A 155 -8.09 36.44 1.80
C GLU A 155 -7.70 37.83 2.32
N LYS A 156 -7.16 38.67 1.44
CA LYS A 156 -6.93 40.09 1.73
C LYS A 156 -8.29 40.73 2.03
N LYS A 157 -8.54 40.97 3.31
CA LYS A 157 -9.67 41.80 3.79
C LYS A 157 -9.49 43.25 3.38
#